data_AF-A0A416ZK05-F1
#
_entry.id   AF-A0A416ZK05-F1
#
_cell.length_a   1.000
_cell.length_b   1.000
_cell.length_c   1.000
_cell.angle_alpha   90.00
_cell.angle_beta   90.00
_cell.angle_gamma   90.00
#
_symmetry.space_group_name_H-M   'P 1'
#
loop_
_entity.id
_entity.type
_entity.pdbx_description
1 polymer ?
#
loop_
_entity_poly.entity_id
_entity_poly.type
_entity_poly.pdbx_seq_one_letter_code
_entity_poly.pdbx_strand_id
1 'polypeptide(L)'
;MYEHINYTLTDNNQTFSPSTRHNIGPASSLFFQMQTGEVFRNYNRNQKYKTTRNKDLLEEFFKYSTEFKHITSMSAIAECHHISAFLDSLDVIPNDWSILTAEDIKQYVCTVFQNIKASSIGRYITSLRNFFRFLEYKGYVINSSVLELPLTSADWQKIKCSHHTYIRRGKTVAFSL
;
A
#
# COMPACT_ATOMS: atom_id res chain seq x y z
N MET A 1 -0.88 -6.59 24.90
CA MET A 1 -1.93 -5.56 25.00
C MET A 1 -2.60 -5.30 23.65
N TYR A 2 -1.86 -4.86 22.62
CA TYR A 2 -2.41 -4.61 21.29
C TYR A 2 -3.19 -5.80 20.70
N GLU A 3 -2.58 -7.00 20.70
CA GLU A 3 -3.22 -8.23 20.19
C GLU A 3 -4.52 -8.57 20.93
N HIS A 4 -4.56 -8.40 22.25
CA HIS A 4 -5.77 -8.62 23.03
C HIS A 4 -6.87 -7.62 22.69
N ILE A 5 -6.54 -6.33 22.55
CA ILE A 5 -7.52 -5.32 22.12
C ILE A 5 -8.02 -5.66 20.71
N ASN A 6 -7.13 -6.01 19.79
CA ASN A 6 -7.51 -6.32 18.42
C ASN A 6 -8.42 -7.56 18.35
N TYR A 7 -8.06 -8.63 19.06
CA TYR A 7 -8.86 -9.86 19.20
C TYR A 7 -10.25 -9.55 19.76
N THR A 8 -10.31 -8.83 20.89
CA THR A 8 -11.57 -8.43 21.52
C THR A 8 -12.39 -7.55 20.57
N LEU A 9 -11.79 -6.70 19.74
CA LEU A 9 -12.54 -5.88 18.79
C LEU A 9 -13.10 -6.68 17.59
N THR A 10 -12.41 -7.72 17.15
CA THR A 10 -12.83 -8.57 16.01
C THR A 10 -13.87 -9.65 16.36
N ASP A 11 -13.91 -10.13 17.60
CA ASP A 11 -14.74 -11.28 18.03
C ASP A 11 -16.14 -10.87 18.58
N ASN A 12 -16.59 -9.64 18.28
CA ASN A 12 -17.68 -8.97 19.01
C ASN A 12 -19.12 -9.31 18.60
N ASN A 13 -19.33 -10.39 17.84
CA ASN A 13 -20.67 -10.65 17.28
C ASN A 13 -21.63 -11.39 18.22
N GLN A 14 -21.16 -12.01 19.32
CA GLN A 14 -22.01 -12.89 20.13
C GLN A 14 -22.10 -12.57 21.64
N THR A 15 -21.23 -11.75 22.22
CA THR A 15 -21.06 -11.72 23.70
C THR A 15 -21.50 -10.42 24.40
N PHE A 16 -21.63 -9.30 23.67
CA PHE A 16 -21.80 -7.97 24.29
C PHE A 16 -23.14 -7.30 23.95
N SER A 17 -23.68 -6.57 24.94
CA SER A 17 -24.86 -5.71 24.73
C SER A 17 -24.57 -4.60 23.70
N PRO A 18 -25.59 -4.04 23.01
CA PRO A 18 -25.41 -2.98 22.02
C PRO A 18 -24.63 -1.77 22.53
N SER A 19 -24.89 -1.32 23.76
CA SER A 19 -24.18 -0.19 24.39
C SER A 19 -22.71 -0.51 24.65
N THR A 20 -22.42 -1.73 25.13
CA THR A 20 -21.05 -2.18 25.37
C THR A 20 -20.25 -2.26 24.07
N ARG A 21 -20.87 -2.74 22.99
CA ARG A 21 -20.25 -2.78 21.66
C ARG A 21 -19.90 -1.39 21.12
N HIS A 22 -20.74 -0.40 21.39
CA HIS A 22 -20.46 0.99 20.97
C HIS A 22 -19.27 1.60 21.72
N ASN A 23 -19.10 1.25 22.99
CA ASN A 23 -18.12 1.88 23.87
C ASN A 23 -16.77 1.16 23.94
N ILE A 24 -16.72 -0.15 23.66
CA ILE A 24 -15.50 -0.95 23.80
C ILE A 24 -14.36 -0.49 22.88
N GLY A 25 -14.67 -0.07 21.66
CA GLY A 25 -13.71 0.47 20.70
C GLY A 25 -13.03 1.75 21.20
N PRO A 26 -13.80 2.82 21.48
CA PRO A 26 -13.27 4.05 22.05
C PRO A 26 -12.53 3.83 23.38
N ALA A 27 -13.11 3.06 24.32
CA ALA A 27 -12.51 2.81 25.62
C ALA A 27 -11.17 2.06 25.51
N SER A 28 -11.10 1.03 24.66
CA SER A 28 -9.85 0.28 24.44
C SER A 28 -8.79 1.14 23.74
N SER A 29 -9.19 2.01 22.81
CA SER A 29 -8.27 2.95 22.15
C SER A 29 -7.68 3.96 23.15
N LEU A 30 -8.51 4.50 24.05
CA LEU A 30 -8.08 5.43 25.10
C LEU A 30 -7.16 4.73 26.11
N PHE A 31 -7.52 3.52 26.54
CA PHE A 31 -6.71 2.72 27.45
C PHE A 31 -5.33 2.42 26.84
N PHE A 32 -5.28 2.03 25.58
CA PHE A 32 -4.02 1.83 24.86
C PHE A 32 -3.17 3.10 24.82
N GLN A 33 -3.78 4.25 24.51
CA GLN A 33 -3.08 5.52 24.48
C GLN A 33 -2.54 5.93 25.86
N MET A 34 -3.32 5.70 26.92
CA MET A 34 -2.88 5.98 28.29
C MET A 34 -1.66 5.15 28.69
N GLN A 35 -1.61 3.89 28.23
CA GLN A 35 -0.58 2.93 28.63
C GLN A 35 0.68 3.01 27.78
N THR A 36 0.55 3.34 26.50
CA THR A 36 1.66 3.32 25.53
C THR A 36 2.10 4.71 25.08
N GLY A 37 1.31 5.75 25.32
CA GLY A 37 1.50 7.08 24.75
C GLY A 37 1.14 7.18 23.26
N GLU A 38 0.83 6.07 22.59
CA GLU A 38 0.53 6.04 21.16
C GLU A 38 -0.97 5.88 20.87
N VAL A 39 -1.45 6.53 19.81
CA VAL A 39 -2.82 6.36 19.35
C VAL A 39 -2.98 4.97 18.74
N PHE A 40 -3.89 4.15 19.28
CA PHE A 40 -4.11 2.76 18.85
C PHE A 40 -4.27 2.59 17.34
N ARG A 41 -5.03 3.48 16.68
CA ARG A 41 -5.21 3.45 15.22
C ARG A 41 -3.88 3.62 14.46
N ASN A 42 -2.99 4.47 14.94
CA ASN A 42 -1.69 4.71 14.33
C ASN A 42 -0.77 3.50 14.55
N TYR A 43 -0.74 2.97 15.78
CA TYR A 43 0.01 1.76 16.09
C TYR A 43 -0.46 0.55 15.26
N ASN A 44 -1.77 0.32 15.17
CA ASN A 44 -2.36 -0.75 14.36
C ASN A 44 -1.93 -0.65 12.89
N ARG A 45 -2.07 0.55 12.34
CA ARG A 45 -1.63 0.87 10.98
C ARG A 45 -0.13 0.53 10.83
N ASN A 46 0.70 0.94 11.79
CA ASN A 46 2.13 0.68 11.73
C ASN A 46 2.52 -0.80 11.83
N GLN A 47 1.80 -1.58 12.64
CA GLN A 47 2.05 -3.02 12.78
C GLN A 47 1.79 -3.77 11.48
N LYS A 48 0.73 -3.41 10.74
CA LYS A 48 0.34 -4.12 9.52
C LYS A 48 1.39 -4.12 8.41
N TYR A 49 2.24 -3.09 8.31
CA TYR A 49 3.30 -3.09 7.29
C TYR A 49 4.60 -3.76 7.78
N LYS A 50 4.83 -3.85 9.10
CA LYS A 50 6.03 -4.47 9.70
C LYS A 50 6.07 -5.99 9.58
N THR A 51 4.95 -6.64 9.28
CA THR A 51 4.83 -8.11 9.16
C THR A 51 4.78 -8.59 7.72
N THR A 52 5.11 -7.72 6.76
CA THR A 52 4.98 -8.03 5.33
C THR A 52 6.22 -8.76 4.81
N ARG A 53 6.06 -9.55 3.74
CA ARG A 53 7.16 -10.23 3.02
C ARG A 53 8.24 -9.24 2.57
N ASN A 54 7.85 -7.98 2.34
CA ASN A 54 8.68 -6.94 1.75
C ASN A 54 9.10 -5.87 2.79
N LYS A 55 9.19 -6.27 4.06
CA LYS A 55 9.46 -5.37 5.20
C LYS A 55 10.70 -4.49 4.97
N ASP A 56 11.82 -5.09 4.58
CA ASP A 56 13.09 -4.35 4.44
C ASP A 56 12.97 -3.25 3.37
N LEU A 57 12.37 -3.57 2.21
CA LEU A 57 12.13 -2.61 1.14
C LEU A 57 11.20 -1.47 1.58
N LEU A 58 10.18 -1.78 2.38
CA LEU A 58 9.24 -0.79 2.92
C LEU A 58 9.86 0.08 4.01
N GLU A 59 10.76 -0.47 4.84
CA GLU A 59 11.51 0.31 5.84
C GLU A 59 12.48 1.28 5.17
N GLU A 60 13.17 0.84 4.13
CA GLU A 60 14.02 1.73 3.33
C GLU A 60 13.21 2.81 2.59
N PHE A 61 12.05 2.45 2.04
CA PHE A 61 11.16 3.42 1.42
C PHE A 61 10.60 4.42 2.44
N PHE A 62 10.24 3.97 3.64
CA PHE A 62 9.82 4.84 4.74
C PHE A 62 10.93 5.84 5.10
N LYS A 63 12.16 5.34 5.25
CA LYS A 63 13.33 6.15 5.55
C LYS A 63 13.58 7.20 4.46
N TYR A 64 13.53 6.79 3.19
CA TYR A 64 13.61 7.72 2.06
C TYR A 64 12.53 8.81 2.13
N SER A 65 11.29 8.44 2.44
CA SER A 65 10.20 9.41 2.53
C SER A 65 10.39 10.40 3.70
N THR A 66 10.82 9.96 4.88
CA THR A 66 10.97 10.86 6.04
C THR A 66 12.29 11.63 6.05
N GLU A 67 13.39 11.01 5.64
CA GLU A 67 14.73 11.60 5.75
C GLU A 67 15.15 12.35 4.49
N PHE A 68 14.76 11.88 3.29
CA PHE A 68 15.13 12.53 2.03
C PHE A 68 14.03 13.45 1.51
N LYS A 69 12.77 12.97 1.46
CA LYS A 69 11.64 13.82 1.02
C LYS A 69 11.11 14.75 2.12
N HIS A 70 11.53 14.56 3.37
CA HIS A 70 11.07 15.32 4.53
C HIS A 70 9.54 15.39 4.69
N ILE A 71 8.83 14.31 4.32
CA ILE A 71 7.38 14.24 4.58
C ILE A 71 7.11 13.72 5.99
N THR A 72 5.93 14.05 6.52
CA THR A 72 5.53 13.58 7.86
C THR A 72 5.51 12.05 7.93
N SER A 73 5.85 11.49 9.09
CA SER A 73 5.81 10.04 9.33
C SER A 73 4.43 9.46 9.00
N MET A 74 3.35 10.17 9.32
CA MET A 74 1.98 9.75 8.98
C MET A 74 1.75 9.63 7.47
N SER A 75 2.27 10.58 6.68
CA SER A 75 2.20 10.53 5.23
C SER A 75 3.06 9.39 4.68
N ALA A 76 4.29 9.22 5.19
CA ALA A 76 5.18 8.13 4.79
C ALA A 76 4.58 6.75 5.11
N ILE A 77 3.97 6.56 6.28
CA ILE A 77 3.22 5.34 6.63
C ILE A 77 2.10 5.09 5.61
N ALA A 78 1.34 6.11 5.23
CA ALA A 78 0.27 5.96 4.24
C ALA A 78 0.82 5.54 2.87
N GLU A 79 1.96 6.10 2.44
CA GLU A 79 2.65 5.65 1.22
C GLU A 79 3.08 4.17 1.36
N CYS A 80 3.71 3.77 2.46
CA CYS A 80 4.12 2.38 2.71
C CYS A 80 2.94 1.40 2.67
N HIS A 81 1.76 1.79 3.16
CA HIS A 81 0.56 0.95 3.03
C HIS A 81 0.12 0.76 1.60
N HIS A 82 0.14 1.82 0.80
CA HIS A 82 -0.19 1.70 -0.62
C HIS A 82 0.81 0.77 -1.32
N ILE A 83 2.11 0.95 -1.06
CA ILE A 83 3.15 0.14 -1.67
C ILE A 83 3.10 -1.31 -1.20
N SER A 84 2.84 -1.59 0.09
CA SER A 84 2.64 -2.96 0.56
C SER A 84 1.56 -3.68 -0.24
N ALA A 85 0.38 -3.05 -0.39
CA ALA A 85 -0.72 -3.65 -1.14
C ALA A 85 -0.39 -3.86 -2.64
N PHE A 86 0.48 -3.01 -3.20
CA PHE A 86 0.98 -3.20 -4.56
C PHE A 86 1.96 -4.38 -4.62
N LEU A 87 2.95 -4.43 -3.73
CA LEU A 87 3.94 -5.50 -3.70
C LEU A 87 3.30 -6.86 -3.41
N ASP A 88 2.29 -6.91 -2.56
CA ASP A 88 1.54 -8.13 -2.25
C ASP A 88 0.69 -8.62 -3.44
N SER A 89 0.41 -7.75 -4.42
CA SER A 89 -0.26 -8.14 -5.67
C SER A 89 0.68 -8.70 -6.73
N LEU A 90 1.99 -8.56 -6.53
CA LEU A 90 2.99 -9.16 -7.40
C LEU A 90 3.26 -10.58 -6.91
N ASP A 91 3.11 -11.57 -7.80
CA ASP A 91 3.43 -12.97 -7.46
C ASP A 91 4.88 -13.11 -6.98
N VAL A 92 5.79 -12.40 -7.65
CA VAL A 92 7.23 -12.36 -7.35
C VAL A 92 7.73 -10.92 -7.50
N ILE A 93 8.56 -10.47 -6.56
CA ILE A 93 9.29 -9.20 -6.66
C ILE A 93 10.23 -9.31 -7.87
N PRO A 94 10.10 -8.43 -8.88
CA PRO A 94 10.97 -8.50 -10.03
C PRO A 94 12.39 -8.07 -9.66
N ASN A 95 13.38 -8.79 -10.17
CA ASN A 95 14.79 -8.39 -10.07
C ASN A 95 15.09 -7.16 -10.95
N ASP A 96 14.28 -6.95 -11.98
CA ASP A 96 14.36 -5.81 -12.90
C ASP A 96 13.04 -5.03 -12.86
N TRP A 97 13.08 -3.83 -12.29
CA TRP A 97 11.90 -2.97 -12.18
C TRP A 97 11.50 -2.30 -13.50
N SER A 98 12.35 -2.35 -14.53
CA SER A 98 12.07 -1.80 -15.86
C SER A 98 11.01 -2.58 -16.64
N ILE A 99 10.72 -3.82 -16.21
CA ILE A 99 9.66 -4.65 -16.80
C ILE A 99 8.26 -4.10 -16.51
N LEU A 100 8.10 -3.35 -15.42
CA LEU A 100 6.82 -2.79 -15.02
C LEU A 100 6.58 -1.50 -15.77
N THR A 101 5.66 -1.53 -16.73
CA THR A 101 5.30 -0.38 -17.54
C THR A 101 4.15 0.41 -16.91
N ALA A 102 3.93 1.64 -17.39
CA ALA A 102 2.73 2.40 -17.05
C ALA A 102 1.43 1.61 -17.26
N GLU A 103 1.37 0.72 -18.26
CA GLU A 103 0.18 -0.06 -18.56
C GLU A 103 -0.07 -1.14 -17.52
N ASP A 104 0.97 -1.82 -17.04
CA ASP A 104 0.86 -2.81 -15.97
C ASP A 104 0.34 -2.16 -14.69
N ILE A 105 0.87 -0.98 -14.35
CA ILE A 105 0.42 -0.20 -13.20
C ILE A 105 -1.02 0.28 -13.38
N LYS A 106 -1.40 0.72 -14.59
CA LYS A 106 -2.79 1.12 -14.85
C LYS A 106 -3.75 -0.04 -14.67
N GLN A 107 -3.39 -1.21 -15.20
CA GLN A 107 -4.19 -2.41 -15.09
C GLN A 107 -4.38 -2.82 -13.63
N TYR A 108 -3.30 -2.81 -12.83
CA TYR A 108 -3.36 -3.02 -11.39
C TYR A 108 -4.29 -2.03 -10.69
N VAL A 109 -4.17 -0.73 -11.00
CA VAL A 109 -5.03 0.29 -10.40
C VAL A 109 -6.50 0.06 -10.80
N CYS A 110 -6.77 -0.32 -12.05
CA CYS A 110 -8.12 -0.62 -12.50
C CYS A 110 -8.71 -1.87 -11.84
N THR A 111 -7.93 -2.91 -11.56
CA THR A 111 -8.44 -4.13 -10.90
C THR A 111 -8.69 -3.92 -9.42
N VAL A 112 -7.77 -3.28 -8.71
CA VAL A 112 -7.86 -3.10 -7.25
C VAL A 112 -8.83 -1.98 -6.86
N PHE A 113 -8.95 -0.93 -7.68
CA PHE A 113 -9.74 0.27 -7.34
C PHE A 113 -11.06 0.39 -8.12
N GLN A 114 -11.54 -0.71 -8.70
CA GLN A 114 -12.79 -0.77 -9.48
C GLN A 114 -13.99 -0.10 -8.78
N ASN A 115 -14.08 -0.26 -7.44
CA ASN A 115 -15.17 0.23 -6.59
C ASN A 115 -14.79 1.41 -5.67
N ILE A 116 -13.65 2.06 -5.87
CA ILE A 116 -13.14 3.10 -4.96
C ILE A 116 -13.35 4.50 -5.55
N LYS A 117 -13.59 5.49 -4.67
CA LYS A 117 -13.74 6.90 -5.04
C LYS A 117 -12.49 7.42 -5.76
N ALA A 118 -12.71 8.24 -6.79
CA ALA A 118 -11.69 8.83 -7.65
C ALA A 118 -10.57 9.55 -6.85
N SER A 119 -10.91 10.23 -5.76
CA SER A 119 -9.95 10.93 -4.88
C SER A 119 -8.94 10.02 -4.19
N SER A 120 -9.28 8.75 -3.92
CA SER A 120 -8.35 7.78 -3.34
C SER A 120 -7.35 7.25 -4.36
N ILE A 121 -7.75 7.17 -5.63
CA ILE A 121 -6.91 6.69 -6.75
C ILE A 121 -5.69 7.61 -6.92
N GLY A 122 -5.90 8.93 -6.95
CA GLY A 122 -4.80 9.90 -7.11
C GLY A 122 -3.72 9.82 -6.01
N ARG A 123 -4.13 9.61 -4.75
CA ARG A 123 -3.19 9.41 -3.63
C ARG A 123 -2.39 8.11 -3.77
N TYR A 124 -3.03 7.07 -4.28
CA TYR A 124 -2.39 5.79 -4.53
C TYR A 124 -1.35 5.88 -5.64
N ILE A 125 -1.69 6.50 -6.77
CA ILE A 125 -0.75 6.73 -7.89
C ILE A 125 0.42 7.61 -7.49
N THR A 126 0.17 8.64 -6.69
CA THR A 126 1.24 9.48 -6.15
C THR A 126 2.23 8.64 -5.33
N SER A 127 1.71 7.71 -4.52
CA SER A 127 2.55 6.80 -3.72
C SER A 127 3.35 5.86 -4.63
N LEU A 128 2.72 5.28 -5.65
CA LEU A 128 3.39 4.43 -6.64
C LEU A 128 4.53 5.18 -7.36
N ARG A 129 4.26 6.37 -7.90
CA ARG A 129 5.29 7.21 -8.55
C ARG A 129 6.44 7.51 -7.60
N ASN A 130 6.15 7.83 -6.34
CA ASN A 130 7.18 8.10 -5.34
C ASN A 130 8.01 6.86 -5.00
N PHE A 131 7.41 5.68 -5.03
CA PHE A 131 8.12 4.41 -4.88
C PHE A 131 9.05 4.13 -6.05
N PHE A 132 8.62 4.34 -7.30
CA PHE A 132 9.53 4.20 -8.45
C PHE A 132 10.68 5.22 -8.43
N ARG A 133 10.45 6.46 -7.95
CA ARG A 133 11.53 7.42 -7.70
C ARG A 133 12.50 6.94 -6.62
N PHE A 134 12.01 6.29 -5.58
CA PHE A 134 12.85 5.65 -4.57
C PHE A 134 13.70 4.52 -5.15
N LEU A 135 13.12 3.69 -6.02
CA LEU A 135 13.86 2.63 -6.71
C LEU A 135 14.97 3.20 -7.59
N GLU A 136 14.68 4.27 -8.34
CA GLU A 136 15.68 5.00 -9.12
C GLU A 136 16.78 5.59 -8.23
N TYR A 137 16.42 6.19 -7.09
CA TYR A 137 17.37 6.69 -6.09
C TYR A 137 18.29 5.59 -5.54
N LYS A 138 17.78 4.36 -5.40
CA LYS A 138 18.54 3.17 -4.98
C LYS A 138 19.45 2.61 -6.08
N GLY A 139 19.39 3.15 -7.29
CA GLY A 139 20.17 2.71 -8.45
C GLY A 139 19.52 1.59 -9.27
N TYR A 140 18.24 1.27 -9.02
CA TYR A 140 17.51 0.33 -9.87
C TYR A 140 17.12 0.99 -11.20
N VAL A 141 17.21 0.22 -12.28
CA VAL A 141 16.67 0.63 -13.58
C VAL A 141 15.14 0.52 -13.52
N ILE A 142 14.45 1.63 -13.77
CA ILE A 142 12.99 1.70 -13.82
C ILE A 142 12.51 2.02 -15.23
N ASN A 143 11.26 1.69 -15.52
CA ASN A 143 10.61 2.14 -16.74
C ASN A 143 10.09 3.57 -16.54
N SER A 144 10.66 4.56 -17.24
CA SER A 144 10.29 5.97 -17.04
C SER A 144 8.80 6.26 -17.24
N SER A 145 8.08 5.46 -18.04
CA SER A 145 6.64 5.62 -18.26
C SER A 145 5.81 5.60 -16.97
N VAL A 146 6.27 4.88 -15.93
CA VAL A 146 5.56 4.83 -14.63
C VAL A 146 5.55 6.19 -13.92
N LEU A 147 6.53 7.06 -14.21
CA LEU A 147 6.60 8.41 -13.67
C LEU A 147 5.64 9.38 -14.37
N GLU A 148 5.11 8.99 -15.53
CA GLU A 148 4.19 9.80 -16.35
C GLU A 148 2.71 9.47 -16.09
N LEU A 149 2.41 8.46 -15.26
CA LEU A 149 1.05 8.00 -14.92
C LEU A 149 0.10 9.11 -14.42
N PRO A 150 -1.04 9.43 -15.05
CA PRO A 150 -1.81 10.64 -14.72
C PRO A 150 -2.07 10.82 -13.22
N LEU A 151 -1.92 12.03 -12.69
CA LEU A 151 -2.19 12.30 -11.26
C LEU A 151 -3.67 12.60 -10.99
N THR A 152 -4.41 13.03 -12.02
CA THR A 152 -5.80 13.45 -11.85
C THR A 152 -6.72 12.24 -12.00
N SER A 153 -7.64 12.08 -11.06
CA SER A 153 -8.56 10.95 -11.05
C SER A 153 -9.54 10.95 -12.23
N ALA A 154 -9.79 12.11 -12.84
CA ALA A 154 -10.64 12.26 -14.01
C ALA A 154 -10.02 11.58 -15.25
N ASP A 155 -8.70 11.63 -15.38
CA ASP A 155 -8.00 10.96 -16.47
C ASP A 155 -8.08 9.43 -16.33
N TRP A 156 -8.08 8.91 -15.11
CA TRP A 156 -8.29 7.49 -14.83
C TRP A 156 -9.68 6.98 -15.15
N GLN A 157 -10.71 7.83 -14.96
CA GLN A 157 -12.07 7.47 -15.36
C GLN A 157 -12.21 7.36 -16.88
N LYS A 158 -11.46 8.17 -17.65
CA LYS A 158 -11.40 8.07 -19.12
C LYS A 158 -10.62 6.84 -19.59
N ILE A 159 -9.63 6.42 -18.81
CA ILE A 159 -8.82 5.21 -19.07
C ILE A 159 -9.56 3.92 -18.70
N LYS A 160 -10.71 3.99 -17.99
CA LYS A 160 -11.46 2.79 -17.61
C LYS A 160 -11.85 1.96 -18.83
N CYS A 161 -11.18 0.81 -18.94
CA CYS A 161 -11.56 -0.41 -19.62
C CYS A 161 -11.70 -0.34 -21.15
N SER A 162 -10.57 -0.25 -21.87
CA SER A 162 -10.41 -1.11 -23.03
C SER A 162 -10.21 -2.53 -22.51
N HIS A 163 -11.20 -3.41 -22.66
CA HIS A 163 -11.07 -4.82 -22.26
C HIS A 163 -9.87 -5.46 -22.96
N HIS A 164 -8.78 -5.68 -22.23
CA HIS A 164 -7.79 -6.66 -22.60
C HIS A 164 -7.52 -7.58 -21.41
N THR A 165 -8.03 -8.79 -21.54
CA THR A 165 -7.74 -9.94 -20.70
C THR A 165 -6.24 -10.18 -20.59
N TYR A 166 -5.83 -10.55 -19.37
CA TYR A 166 -4.53 -11.12 -19.01
C TYR A 166 -3.87 -11.90 -20.16
N ILE A 167 -2.78 -11.38 -20.74
CA ILE A 167 -1.80 -12.22 -21.43
C ILE A 167 -0.65 -12.42 -20.46
N ARG A 168 -0.63 -13.61 -19.84
CA ARG A 168 0.57 -14.17 -19.19
C ARG A 168 1.75 -14.02 -20.17
N ARG A 169 2.62 -13.04 -19.97
CA ARG A 169 3.96 -13.10 -20.58
C ARG A 169 4.86 -13.84 -19.61
N GLY A 170 4.80 -15.17 -19.70
CA GLY A 170 5.95 -16.00 -19.40
C GLY A 170 7.07 -15.57 -20.35
N LYS A 171 7.99 -14.75 -19.87
CA LYS A 171 9.30 -14.61 -20.50
C LYS A 171 10.21 -15.65 -19.85
N THR A 172 10.05 -16.89 -20.31
CA THR A 172 11.05 -17.92 -20.19
C THR A 172 12.28 -17.42 -20.94
N VAL A 173 13.37 -17.13 -20.24
CA VAL A 173 14.66 -16.94 -20.87
C VAL A 173 15.09 -18.32 -21.38
N ALA A 174 15.21 -18.43 -22.70
CA ALA A 174 15.72 -19.62 -23.36
C ALA A 174 17.13 -19.92 -22.85
N PHE A 175 17.31 -21.11 -22.26
CA PHE A 175 18.62 -21.77 -22.29
C PHE A 175 18.72 -22.49 -23.63
N SER A 176 19.66 -22.04 -24.46
CA SER A 176 20.10 -22.77 -25.65
C SER A 176 21.39 -23.51 -25.31
N LEU A 177 21.40 -24.78 -25.75
CA LEU A 177 22.42 -25.82 -25.70
C LEU A 177 22.55 -26.60 -24.39
#